data_AF-A0A6N6MDP1-F1
#
_entry.id   AF-A0A6N6MDP1-F1
#
_cell.length_a   1.000
_cell.length_b   1.000
_cell.length_c   1.000
_cell.angle_alpha   90.00
_cell.angle_beta   90.00
_cell.angle_gamma   90.00
#
_symmetry.space_group_name_H-M   'P 1'
#
loop_
_entity.id
_entity.type
_entity.pdbx_description
1 polymer ?
#
loop_
_entity_poly.entity_id
_entity_poly.type
_entity_poly.pdbx_seq_one_letter_code
_entity_poly.pdbx_strand_id
1 'polypeptide(L)'
;MHKPIRFLLLLLPLISLFNCNSTEKNKKQAPVKTTSEVITKKTNLLTDITPIFKDGDVNAVIEIPAGTVDKWELDKTTGEVKWEMVNNKPRVVNYIGYPGNYGMIPQTLLDKKHGGDGDPLDIIVLGPPAERGTQLKSKIIGVLYLSDGGEQDDKLIAVSSNSTLYQVNSIEELNSEFQGITTIIDIWFTNYKGPGKLNSNGFGDKTEATKILNDALKQYKVQR
;
A
#
# COMPACT_ATOMS: atom_id res chain seq x y z
N MET A 1 -3.88 -1.36 52.23
CA MET A 1 -2.43 -1.24 52.47
C MET A 1 -1.71 -1.18 51.13
N HIS A 2 -1.44 0.02 50.61
CA HIS A 2 -0.70 0.23 49.36
C HIS A 2 0.80 0.30 49.66
N LYS A 3 1.61 -0.53 49.00
CA LYS A 3 3.07 -0.42 49.01
C LYS A 3 3.51 0.46 47.82
N PRO A 4 4.39 1.45 48.01
CA PRO A 4 4.88 2.26 46.90
C PRO A 4 5.96 1.51 46.10
N ILE A 5 5.85 1.54 44.78
CA ILE A 5 6.86 1.06 43.84
C ILE A 5 7.92 2.17 43.70
N ARG A 6 9.17 1.87 44.05
CA ARG A 6 10.32 2.77 43.83
C ARG A 6 10.76 2.70 42.37
N PHE A 7 10.71 3.83 41.68
CA PHE A 7 11.36 4.01 40.38
C PHE A 7 12.89 4.04 40.58
N LEU A 8 13.60 3.11 39.94
CA LEU A 8 15.05 3.11 39.84
C LEU A 8 15.43 3.86 38.55
N LEU A 9 15.80 5.14 38.65
CA LEU A 9 16.44 5.88 37.56
C LEU A 9 17.87 5.36 37.37
N LEU A 10 18.11 4.66 36.27
CA LEU A 10 19.46 4.34 35.79
C LEU A 10 19.96 5.52 34.94
N LEU A 11 20.83 6.35 35.53
CA LEU A 11 21.63 7.36 34.85
C LEU A 11 22.76 6.65 34.07
N LEU A 12 22.70 6.67 32.74
CA LEU A 12 23.80 6.29 31.86
C LEU A 12 24.79 7.47 31.72
N PRO A 13 26.11 7.27 31.85
CA PRO A 13 27.07 8.34 31.73
C PRO A 13 27.35 8.68 30.26
N LEU A 14 27.30 9.98 29.95
CA LEU A 14 27.86 10.59 28.74
C LEU A 14 29.37 10.33 28.70
N ILE A 15 29.86 9.63 27.67
CA ILE A 15 31.29 9.59 27.34
C ILE A 15 31.55 10.59 26.22
N SER A 16 32.38 11.58 26.55
CA SER A 16 32.81 12.68 25.71
C SER A 16 33.93 12.28 24.73
N LEU A 17 33.77 12.75 23.49
CA LEU A 17 34.76 13.35 22.59
C LEU A 17 36.18 12.76 22.59
N PHE A 18 36.50 11.98 21.55
CA PHE A 18 37.87 11.91 21.03
C PHE A 18 38.02 12.85 19.83
N ASN A 19 38.77 13.93 20.07
CA ASN A 19 39.22 14.88 19.09
C ASN A 19 40.58 14.36 18.54
N CYS A 20 40.63 13.90 17.30
CA CYS A 20 41.88 13.47 16.66
C CYS A 20 42.20 14.44 15.52
N ASN A 21 43.03 15.44 15.84
CA ASN A 21 43.71 16.26 14.85
C ASN A 21 44.72 15.40 14.09
N SER A 22 44.49 15.21 12.79
CA SER A 22 45.56 14.85 11.85
C SER A 22 45.70 15.95 10.82
N THR A 23 46.88 16.57 10.85
CA THR A 23 47.37 17.50 9.83
C THR A 23 47.66 16.73 8.55
N GLU A 24 46.95 17.04 7.46
CA GLU A 24 47.39 16.67 6.11
C GLU A 24 47.56 17.88 5.21
N LYS A 25 48.69 17.84 4.51
CA LYS A 25 49.28 18.91 3.71
C LYS A 25 48.56 19.09 2.38
N ASN A 26 48.41 20.36 2.02
CA ASN A 26 48.08 20.88 0.68
C ASN A 26 48.66 20.03 -0.47
N LYS A 27 47.78 19.38 -1.24
CA LYS A 27 48.05 18.94 -2.62
C LYS A 27 47.04 19.62 -3.55
N LYS A 28 47.58 20.37 -4.52
CA LYS A 28 46.86 21.07 -5.57
C LYS A 28 45.87 20.12 -6.27
N GLN A 29 44.59 20.46 -6.24
CA GLN A 29 43.53 19.70 -6.87
C GLN A 29 43.44 20.10 -8.36
N ALA A 30 43.69 19.13 -9.24
CA ALA A 30 43.43 19.24 -10.68
C ALA A 30 41.91 19.34 -10.91
N PRO A 31 41.44 19.98 -12.00
CA PRO A 31 40.02 20.23 -12.21
C PRO A 31 39.23 18.92 -12.28
N VAL A 32 38.25 18.80 -11.38
CA VAL A 32 37.30 17.69 -11.31
C VAL A 32 36.55 17.64 -12.64
N LYS A 33 36.79 16.58 -13.43
CA LYS A 33 35.96 16.25 -14.58
C LYS A 33 34.57 15.93 -14.05
N THR A 34 33.60 16.74 -14.46
CA THR A 34 32.17 16.55 -14.25
C THR A 34 31.80 15.13 -14.69
N THR A 35 31.56 14.24 -13.72
CA THR A 35 30.92 12.95 -13.99
C THR A 35 29.51 13.25 -14.47
N SER A 36 29.26 12.90 -15.73
CA SER A 36 27.94 12.79 -16.31
C SER A 36 27.06 11.99 -15.35
N GLU A 37 26.03 12.64 -14.81
CA GLU A 37 24.96 11.96 -14.08
C GLU A 37 24.40 10.88 -14.99
N VAL A 38 24.59 9.62 -14.61
CA VAL A 38 23.86 8.51 -15.21
C VAL A 38 22.41 8.75 -14.82
N ILE A 39 21.62 9.30 -15.74
CA ILE A 39 20.17 9.41 -15.57
C ILE A 39 19.64 7.98 -15.55
N THR A 40 19.61 7.36 -14.36
CA THR A 40 18.84 6.14 -14.14
C THR A 40 17.39 6.51 -14.38
N LYS A 41 16.84 6.07 -15.51
CA LYS A 41 15.42 6.23 -15.85
C LYS A 41 14.61 5.74 -14.65
N LYS A 42 13.86 6.67 -14.04
CA LYS A 42 12.99 6.37 -12.90
C LYS A 42 11.94 5.35 -13.32
N THR A 43 11.78 4.30 -12.52
CA THR A 43 10.80 3.23 -12.78
C THR A 43 9.38 3.78 -12.68
N ASN A 44 8.57 3.53 -13.70
CA ASN A 44 7.15 3.87 -13.69
C ASN A 44 6.37 2.70 -13.05
N LEU A 45 5.80 2.94 -11.86
CA LEU A 45 5.15 1.90 -11.06
C LEU A 45 3.89 1.32 -11.71
N LEU A 46 3.27 2.03 -12.66
CA LEU A 46 2.09 1.54 -13.39
C LEU A 46 2.45 0.63 -14.56
N THR A 47 3.51 0.96 -15.29
CA THR A 47 3.79 0.39 -16.63
C THR A 47 4.97 -0.56 -16.64
N ASP A 48 5.98 -0.35 -15.79
CA ASP A 48 7.23 -1.12 -15.79
C ASP A 48 7.18 -2.33 -14.85
N ILE A 49 6.17 -2.41 -13.97
CA ILE A 49 6.04 -3.47 -12.97
C ILE A 49 5.14 -4.59 -13.50
N THR A 50 5.64 -5.83 -13.42
CA THR A 50 4.85 -7.02 -13.75
C THR A 50 3.72 -7.20 -12.73
N PRO A 51 2.46 -7.36 -13.17
CA PRO A 51 1.31 -7.44 -12.27
C PRO A 51 1.16 -8.78 -11.57
N ILE A 52 1.55 -9.87 -12.25
CA ILE A 52 1.34 -11.25 -11.79
C ILE A 52 2.68 -12.00 -11.84
N PHE A 53 3.01 -12.67 -10.73
CA PHE A 53 4.13 -13.59 -10.63
C PHE A 53 3.80 -14.95 -11.25
N LYS A 54 4.82 -15.76 -11.54
CA LYS A 54 4.64 -17.07 -12.20
C LYS A 54 3.77 -18.05 -11.42
N ASP A 55 3.69 -17.90 -10.10
CA ASP A 55 2.87 -18.71 -9.20
C ASP A 55 1.44 -18.19 -9.01
N GLY A 56 1.07 -17.11 -9.71
CA GLY A 56 -0.28 -16.54 -9.69
C GLY A 56 -0.51 -15.48 -8.62
N ASP A 57 0.47 -15.22 -7.75
CA ASP A 57 0.43 -14.07 -6.85
C ASP A 57 0.50 -12.76 -7.64
N VAL A 58 -0.03 -11.69 -7.05
CA VAL A 58 0.01 -10.36 -7.64
C VAL A 58 1.09 -9.50 -7.01
N ASN A 59 1.52 -8.49 -7.76
CA ASN A 59 2.33 -7.41 -7.24
C ASN A 59 1.41 -6.25 -6.85
N ALA A 60 1.36 -5.91 -5.56
CA ALA A 60 0.63 -4.74 -5.08
C ALA A 60 1.61 -3.58 -4.89
N VAL A 61 1.38 -2.46 -5.58
CA VAL A 61 2.14 -1.23 -5.33
C VAL A 61 1.48 -0.51 -4.16
N ILE A 62 2.20 -0.41 -3.04
CA ILE A 62 1.64 0.13 -1.79
C ILE A 62 1.60 1.65 -1.85
N GLU A 63 0.42 2.22 -1.68
CA GLU A 63 0.20 3.68 -1.66
C GLU A 63 0.07 4.19 -0.22
N ILE A 64 -0.70 3.47 0.59
CA ILE A 64 -0.97 3.82 1.99
C ILE A 64 -0.56 2.64 2.88
N PRO A 65 0.58 2.74 3.58
CA PRO A 65 1.01 1.75 4.55
C PRO A 65 -0.05 1.48 5.63
N ALA A 66 -0.14 0.24 6.09
CA ALA A 66 -1.04 -0.15 7.17
C ALA A 66 -0.81 0.73 8.42
N GLY A 67 -1.90 1.17 9.05
CA GLY A 67 -1.89 2.04 10.23
C GLY A 67 -1.65 3.52 9.94
N THR A 68 -1.44 3.92 8.68
CA THR A 68 -1.28 5.34 8.29
C THR A 68 -2.57 5.93 7.72
N VAL A 69 -2.64 7.26 7.66
CA VAL A 69 -3.84 8.03 7.27
C VAL A 69 -3.62 8.93 6.06
N ASP A 70 -2.39 9.11 5.62
CA ASP A 70 -2.07 10.00 4.50
C ASP A 70 -2.58 9.39 3.20
N LYS A 71 -3.40 10.14 2.46
CA LYS A 71 -3.94 9.70 1.18
C LYS A 71 -2.91 9.94 0.08
N TRP A 72 -2.20 8.87 -0.26
CA TRP A 72 -1.31 8.85 -1.41
C TRP A 72 -1.93 7.98 -2.49
N GLU A 73 -1.61 8.31 -3.73
CA GLU A 73 -2.15 7.65 -4.92
C GLU A 73 -1.08 7.63 -6.02
N LEU A 74 -1.16 6.65 -6.90
CA LEU A 74 -0.38 6.63 -8.12
C LEU A 74 -0.84 7.76 -9.06
N ASP A 75 0.07 8.66 -9.37
CA ASP A 75 -0.08 9.58 -10.49
C ASP A 75 0.15 8.83 -11.81
N LYS A 76 -0.93 8.58 -12.56
CA LYS A 76 -0.92 7.81 -13.82
C LYS A 76 -0.01 8.40 -14.91
N THR A 77 0.28 9.70 -14.85
CA THR A 77 1.13 10.40 -15.84
C THR A 77 2.60 10.12 -15.60
N THR A 78 3.03 10.20 -14.35
CA THR A 78 4.43 10.02 -13.94
C THR A 78 4.75 8.57 -13.57
N GLY A 79 3.75 7.80 -13.15
CA GLY A 79 3.91 6.45 -12.60
C GLY A 79 4.52 6.45 -11.20
N GLU A 80 4.32 7.52 -10.44
CA GLU A 80 4.86 7.69 -9.10
C GLU A 80 3.73 7.80 -8.09
N VAL A 81 3.95 7.31 -6.88
CA VAL A 81 3.02 7.53 -5.77
C VAL A 81 3.22 8.95 -5.24
N LYS A 82 2.17 9.77 -5.27
CA LYS A 82 2.15 11.16 -4.82
C LYS A 82 1.12 11.36 -3.73
N TRP A 83 1.35 12.34 -2.87
CA TRP A 83 0.36 12.73 -1.89
C TRP A 83 -0.78 13.44 -2.61
N GLU A 84 -1.99 12.94 -2.47
CA GLU A 84 -3.18 13.59 -2.99
C GLU A 84 -3.34 14.97 -2.33
N MET A 85 -3.57 16.00 -3.14
CA MET A 85 -3.71 17.39 -2.69
C MET A 85 -5.15 17.88 -2.88
N VAL A 86 -5.78 18.37 -1.81
CA VAL A 86 -7.12 18.99 -1.86
C VAL A 86 -7.03 20.39 -1.30
N ASN A 87 -7.44 21.40 -2.07
CA ASN A 87 -7.34 22.82 -1.70
C ASN A 87 -5.92 23.24 -1.25
N ASN A 88 -4.91 22.80 -2.00
CA ASN A 88 -3.48 23.01 -1.71
C ASN A 88 -3.00 22.44 -0.35
N LYS A 89 -3.74 21.48 0.22
CA LYS A 89 -3.35 20.77 1.44
C LYS A 89 -3.22 19.27 1.16
N PRO A 90 -2.23 18.59 1.74
CA PRO A 90 -2.14 17.14 1.64
C PRO A 90 -3.38 16.49 2.27
N ARG A 91 -4.03 15.59 1.54
CA ARG A 91 -5.24 14.93 2.00
C ARG A 91 -4.89 13.85 3.02
N VAL A 92 -5.65 13.81 4.10
CA VAL A 92 -5.55 12.83 5.17
C VAL A 92 -6.93 12.28 5.43
N VAL A 93 -7.04 10.97 5.66
CA VAL A 93 -8.30 10.35 6.09
C VAL A 93 -8.62 10.82 7.51
N ASN A 94 -9.83 11.33 7.72
CA ASN A 94 -10.32 11.69 9.06
C ASN A 94 -10.96 10.47 9.75
N TYR A 95 -10.16 9.44 9.97
CA TYR A 95 -10.53 8.19 10.64
C TYR A 95 -9.28 7.55 11.24
N ILE A 96 -9.40 6.33 11.79
CA ILE A 96 -8.21 5.55 12.14
C ILE A 96 -7.43 5.15 10.88
N GLY A 97 -6.15 4.81 11.05
CA GLY A 97 -5.31 4.33 9.95
C GLY A 97 -5.87 3.11 9.23
N TYR A 98 -5.44 2.90 8.00
CA TYR A 98 -5.89 1.76 7.18
C TYR A 98 -5.59 0.42 7.88
N PRO A 99 -6.53 -0.55 7.88
CA PRO A 99 -6.38 -1.81 8.60
C PRO A 99 -5.43 -2.81 7.91
N GLY A 100 -4.95 -2.48 6.71
CA GLY A 100 -3.98 -3.25 5.93
C GLY A 100 -3.24 -2.30 4.98
N ASN A 101 -2.24 -2.83 4.27
CA ASN A 101 -1.52 -2.02 3.29
C ASN A 101 -2.42 -1.81 2.07
N TYR A 102 -2.75 -0.57 1.76
CA TYR A 102 -3.62 -0.23 0.65
C TYR A 102 -2.80 0.23 -0.55
N GLY A 103 -3.24 -0.14 -1.74
CA GLY A 103 -2.67 0.34 -2.97
C GLY A 103 -3.36 -0.24 -4.17
N MET A 104 -2.60 -0.44 -5.24
CA MET A 104 -3.14 -0.87 -6.53
C MET A 104 -2.31 -1.97 -7.19
N ILE A 105 -2.91 -2.67 -8.14
CA ILE A 105 -2.23 -3.66 -8.97
C ILE A 105 -1.78 -2.97 -10.28
N PRO A 106 -0.48 -2.98 -10.62
CA PRO A 106 0.01 -2.30 -11.82
C PRO A 106 -0.54 -2.95 -13.09
N GLN A 107 -0.45 -2.27 -14.23
CA GLN A 107 -0.97 -2.78 -15.51
C GLN A 107 -2.44 -3.26 -15.48
N THR A 108 -3.26 -2.71 -14.59
CA THR A 108 -4.71 -2.92 -14.54
C THR A 108 -5.43 -1.60 -14.79
N LEU A 109 -6.70 -1.69 -15.18
CA LEU A 109 -7.56 -0.52 -15.39
C LEU A 109 -9.01 -0.89 -15.14
N LEU A 110 -9.72 -0.02 -14.41
CA LEU A 110 -11.17 -0.03 -14.28
C LEU A 110 -11.77 0.99 -15.25
N ASP A 111 -12.10 0.56 -16.46
CA ASP A 111 -12.58 1.43 -17.54
C ASP A 111 -13.97 2.01 -17.23
N LYS A 112 -14.11 3.33 -17.38
CA LYS A 112 -15.38 4.06 -17.26
C LYS A 112 -16.49 3.51 -18.15
N LYS A 113 -16.16 2.96 -19.33
CA LYS A 113 -17.14 2.33 -20.22
C LYS A 113 -17.77 1.06 -19.63
N HIS A 114 -17.09 0.44 -18.67
CA HIS A 114 -17.51 -0.78 -18.00
C HIS A 114 -17.90 -0.52 -16.54
N GLY A 115 -18.09 0.74 -16.15
CA GLY A 115 -18.54 1.13 -14.81
C GLY A 115 -17.43 1.42 -13.80
N GLY A 116 -16.16 1.41 -14.22
CA GLY A 116 -15.02 1.81 -13.39
C GLY A 116 -14.82 3.33 -13.30
N ASP A 117 -13.82 3.74 -12.52
CA ASP A 117 -13.44 5.15 -12.27
C ASP A 117 -12.28 5.65 -13.16
N GLY A 118 -11.66 4.75 -13.93
CA GLY A 118 -10.50 5.00 -14.76
C GLY A 118 -9.15 4.85 -14.03
N ASP A 119 -9.15 4.30 -12.82
CA ASP A 119 -7.97 4.02 -12.02
C ASP A 119 -7.55 2.54 -12.12
N PRO A 120 -6.32 2.19 -11.71
CA PRO A 120 -5.92 0.80 -11.56
C PRO A 120 -6.74 0.10 -10.47
N LEU A 121 -6.83 -1.22 -10.55
CA LEU A 121 -7.60 -2.02 -9.60
C LEU A 121 -7.01 -1.95 -8.19
N ASP A 122 -7.84 -1.57 -7.24
CA ASP A 122 -7.50 -1.45 -5.83
C ASP A 122 -7.32 -2.80 -5.13
N ILE A 123 -6.42 -2.80 -4.14
CA ILE A 123 -6.10 -3.96 -3.31
C ILE A 123 -5.78 -3.52 -1.87
N ILE A 124 -6.29 -4.27 -0.90
CA ILE A 124 -5.84 -4.23 0.50
C ILE A 124 -5.11 -5.52 0.85
N VAL A 125 -3.87 -5.37 1.33
CA VAL A 125 -2.96 -6.47 1.63
C VAL A 125 -2.80 -6.61 3.15
N LEU A 126 -3.21 -7.76 3.67
CA LEU A 126 -3.05 -8.15 5.06
C LEU A 126 -1.61 -8.60 5.33
N GLY A 127 -0.98 -7.98 6.33
CA GLY A 127 0.38 -8.27 6.74
C GLY A 127 1.02 -7.12 7.54
N PRO A 128 2.31 -7.22 7.86
CA PRO A 128 3.06 -6.14 8.47
C PRO A 128 3.00 -4.85 7.62
N PRO A 129 3.11 -3.65 8.23
CA PRO A 129 3.21 -2.40 7.47
C PRO A 129 4.37 -2.45 6.47
N ALA A 130 4.07 -2.13 5.22
CA ALA A 130 5.04 -2.01 4.13
C ALA A 130 5.37 -0.54 3.86
N GLU A 131 6.51 -0.27 3.24
CA GLU A 131 6.85 1.11 2.86
C GLU A 131 6.05 1.57 1.64
N ARG A 132 5.73 2.86 1.60
CA ARG A 132 5.04 3.48 0.46
C ARG A 132 5.88 3.38 -0.82
N GLY A 133 5.23 3.09 -1.94
CA GLY A 133 5.84 2.89 -3.24
C GLY A 133 6.49 1.52 -3.43
N THR A 134 6.44 0.65 -2.42
CA THR A 134 7.01 -0.69 -2.54
C THR A 134 6.10 -1.63 -3.33
N GLN A 135 6.73 -2.62 -3.94
CA GLN A 135 6.12 -3.71 -4.67
C GLN A 135 5.99 -4.91 -3.73
N LEU A 136 4.77 -5.19 -3.28
CA LEU A 136 4.49 -6.22 -2.31
C LEU A 136 3.85 -7.43 -2.99
N LYS A 137 4.60 -8.53 -3.08
CA LYS A 137 4.08 -9.81 -3.55
C LYS A 137 2.99 -10.30 -2.60
N SER A 138 1.80 -10.53 -3.15
CA SER A 138 0.58 -10.76 -2.38
C SER A 138 -0.31 -11.83 -3.03
N LYS A 139 -0.88 -12.71 -2.21
CA LYS A 139 -1.81 -13.76 -2.65
C LYS A 139 -3.24 -13.28 -2.48
N ILE A 140 -3.99 -13.19 -3.57
CA ILE A 140 -5.43 -12.85 -3.52
C ILE A 140 -6.20 -14.01 -2.89
N ILE A 141 -7.09 -13.67 -1.95
CA ILE A 141 -7.96 -14.61 -1.24
C ILE A 141 -9.45 -14.30 -1.41
N GLY A 142 -9.80 -13.11 -1.92
CA GLY A 142 -11.18 -12.71 -2.22
C GLY A 142 -11.30 -11.24 -2.58
N VAL A 143 -12.52 -10.72 -2.49
CA VAL A 143 -12.86 -9.32 -2.81
C VAL A 143 -13.87 -8.79 -1.80
N LEU A 144 -13.78 -7.52 -1.43
CA LEU A 144 -14.84 -6.77 -0.77
C LEU A 144 -15.62 -6.01 -1.85
N TYR A 145 -16.92 -6.28 -1.96
CA TYR A 145 -17.80 -5.54 -2.85
C TYR A 145 -18.24 -4.24 -2.19
N LEU A 146 -17.90 -3.12 -2.79
CA LEU A 146 -18.15 -1.80 -2.22
C LEU A 146 -18.83 -0.91 -3.26
N SER A 147 -19.79 -0.11 -2.82
CA SER A 147 -20.42 0.89 -3.67
C SER A 147 -20.31 2.27 -3.04
N ASP A 148 -19.79 3.23 -3.82
CA ASP A 148 -19.75 4.65 -3.50
C ASP A 148 -20.71 5.40 -4.42
N GLY A 149 -21.83 5.89 -3.86
CA GLY A 149 -22.82 6.64 -4.66
C GLY A 149 -23.46 5.85 -5.82
N GLY A 150 -23.42 4.51 -5.79
CA GLY A 150 -23.93 3.64 -6.86
C GLY A 150 -22.87 3.21 -7.87
N GLU A 151 -21.64 3.73 -7.77
CA GLU A 151 -20.49 3.29 -8.56
C GLU A 151 -19.81 2.09 -7.89
N GLN A 152 -19.20 1.21 -8.69
CA GLN A 152 -18.50 0.02 -8.21
C GLN A 152 -17.10 0.40 -7.73
N ASP A 153 -16.79 0.10 -6.46
CA ASP A 153 -15.55 0.49 -5.77
C ASP A 153 -14.85 -0.72 -5.12
N ASP A 154 -14.93 -1.88 -5.78
CA ASP A 154 -14.46 -3.15 -5.23
C ASP A 154 -12.99 -3.11 -4.80
N LYS A 155 -12.68 -3.79 -3.70
CA LYS A 155 -11.33 -3.89 -3.14
C LYS A 155 -10.90 -5.34 -3.13
N LEU A 156 -9.85 -5.70 -3.88
CA LEU A 156 -9.30 -7.04 -3.75
C LEU A 156 -8.70 -7.23 -2.35
N ILE A 157 -8.95 -8.39 -1.75
CA ILE A 157 -8.38 -8.78 -0.47
C ILE A 157 -7.24 -9.75 -0.74
N ALA A 158 -6.05 -9.43 -0.26
CA ALA A 158 -4.87 -10.25 -0.40
C ALA A 158 -4.08 -10.39 0.90
N VAL A 159 -3.19 -11.37 0.94
CA VAL A 159 -2.27 -11.58 2.05
C VAL A 159 -0.84 -11.45 1.54
N SER A 160 -0.03 -10.68 2.26
CA SER A 160 1.38 -10.47 1.92
C SER A 160 2.20 -11.75 2.07
N SER A 161 3.13 -11.97 1.15
CA SER A 161 4.11 -13.08 1.20
C SER A 161 5.03 -13.08 2.42
N ASN A 162 5.19 -11.94 3.10
CA ASN A 162 5.95 -11.84 4.35
C ASN A 162 5.09 -11.95 5.63
N SER A 163 3.80 -12.25 5.49
CA SER A 163 2.86 -12.36 6.60
C SER A 163 2.80 -13.77 7.18
N THR A 164 2.59 -13.90 8.49
CA THR A 164 2.23 -15.17 9.13
C THR A 164 0.83 -15.66 8.79
N LEU A 165 0.07 -14.90 8.00
CA LEU A 165 -1.23 -15.28 7.45
C LEU A 165 -1.11 -15.84 6.03
N TYR A 166 0.08 -15.87 5.42
CA TYR A 166 0.25 -16.21 4.00
C TYR A 166 -0.20 -17.63 3.65
N GLN A 167 -0.38 -18.53 4.63
CA GLN A 167 -1.00 -19.83 4.44
C GLN A 167 -2.48 -19.76 4.09
N VAL A 168 -3.20 -18.71 4.50
CA VAL A 168 -4.64 -18.53 4.26
C VAL A 168 -4.93 -18.41 2.76
N ASN A 169 -5.90 -19.16 2.24
CA ASN A 169 -6.17 -19.25 0.80
C ASN A 169 -7.53 -18.68 0.37
N SER A 170 -8.43 -18.41 1.31
CA SER A 170 -9.77 -17.90 1.03
C SER A 170 -10.29 -16.98 2.14
N ILE A 171 -11.33 -16.21 1.83
CA ILE A 171 -12.10 -15.45 2.83
C ILE A 171 -12.75 -16.37 3.87
N GLU A 172 -13.18 -17.57 3.46
CA GLU A 172 -13.77 -18.56 4.38
C GLU A 172 -12.75 -19.02 5.43
N GLU A 173 -11.54 -19.40 5.00
CA GLU A 173 -10.43 -19.79 5.88
C GLU A 173 -10.02 -18.62 6.80
N LEU A 174 -9.96 -17.40 6.26
CA LEU A 174 -9.69 -16.20 7.06
C LEU A 174 -10.73 -16.01 8.17
N ASN A 175 -12.01 -16.20 7.87
CA ASN A 175 -13.10 -16.04 8.82
C ASN A 175 -13.14 -17.14 9.88
N SER A 176 -12.79 -18.37 9.51
CA SER A 176 -12.81 -19.51 10.43
C SER A 176 -11.63 -19.50 11.40
N GLU A 177 -10.44 -19.13 10.92
CA GLU A 177 -9.21 -19.15 11.71
C GLU A 177 -8.91 -17.81 12.42
N PHE A 178 -9.29 -16.68 11.81
CA PHE A 178 -8.92 -15.34 12.26
C PHE A 178 -10.14 -14.42 12.34
N GLN A 179 -11.02 -14.74 13.28
CA GLN A 179 -12.28 -14.03 13.50
C GLN A 179 -12.09 -12.51 13.64
N GLY A 180 -12.97 -11.76 12.98
CA GLY A 180 -13.05 -10.31 13.07
C GLY A 180 -12.22 -9.53 12.04
N ILE A 181 -11.29 -10.16 11.32
CA ILE A 181 -10.48 -9.46 10.31
C ILE A 181 -11.37 -8.85 9.21
N THR A 182 -12.25 -9.66 8.61
CA THR A 182 -13.18 -9.19 7.57
C THR A 182 -14.14 -8.13 8.10
N THR A 183 -14.63 -8.29 9.34
CA THR A 183 -15.46 -7.29 10.01
C THR A 183 -14.74 -5.95 10.18
N ILE A 184 -13.47 -5.95 10.57
CA ILE A 184 -12.66 -4.72 10.68
C ILE A 184 -12.53 -4.02 9.33
N ILE A 185 -12.21 -4.79 8.28
CA ILE A 185 -12.06 -4.27 6.92
C ILE A 185 -13.38 -3.64 6.44
N ASP A 186 -14.48 -4.38 6.60
CA ASP A 186 -15.82 -3.96 6.19
C ASP A 186 -16.27 -2.68 6.90
N ILE A 187 -16.15 -2.64 8.24
CA ILE A 187 -16.48 -1.46 9.03
C ILE A 187 -15.62 -0.27 8.61
N TRP A 188 -14.32 -0.47 8.39
CA TRP A 188 -13.43 0.62 8.02
C TRP A 188 -13.83 1.25 6.69
N PHE A 189 -14.00 0.42 5.63
CA PHE A 189 -14.34 0.91 4.30
C PHE A 189 -15.75 1.52 4.20
N THR A 190 -16.70 1.04 5.00
CA THR A 190 -18.06 1.59 5.02
C THR A 190 -18.19 2.91 5.79
N ASN A 191 -17.21 3.25 6.65
CA ASN A 191 -17.33 4.40 7.57
C ASN A 191 -16.26 5.50 7.42
N TYR A 192 -15.15 5.28 6.73
CA TYR A 192 -14.06 6.27 6.67
C TYR A 192 -14.43 7.60 5.96
N LYS A 193 -15.43 7.60 5.06
CA LYS A 193 -16.01 8.84 4.46
C LYS A 193 -17.21 9.39 5.26
N GLY A 194 -17.53 8.78 6.39
CA GLY A 194 -18.70 9.08 7.22
C GLY A 194 -19.83 8.05 7.05
N PRO A 195 -20.76 7.96 8.03
CA PRO A 195 -21.82 6.95 8.03
C PRO A 195 -22.74 7.03 6.81
N GLY A 196 -23.05 5.88 6.21
CA GLY A 196 -23.99 5.76 5.09
C GLY A 196 -23.48 6.31 3.75
N LYS A 197 -22.19 6.63 3.64
CA LYS A 197 -21.57 7.11 2.39
C LYS A 197 -21.16 5.98 1.46
N LEU A 198 -20.60 4.90 2.00
CA LEU A 198 -20.31 3.69 1.24
C LEU A 198 -21.14 2.54 1.78
N ASN A 199 -21.53 1.64 0.87
CA ASN A 199 -22.27 0.43 1.20
C ASN A 199 -21.47 -0.79 0.79
N SER A 200 -21.33 -1.73 1.72
CA SER A 200 -20.73 -3.04 1.45
C SER A 200 -21.81 -4.02 1.03
N ASN A 201 -21.53 -4.79 -0.02
CA ASN A 201 -22.33 -5.95 -0.43
C ASN A 201 -21.71 -7.27 0.04
N GLY A 202 -20.80 -7.21 1.02
CA GLY A 202 -20.10 -8.35 1.58
C GLY A 202 -18.87 -8.76 0.77
N PHE A 203 -18.41 -9.98 1.02
CA PHE A 203 -17.19 -10.52 0.44
C PHE A 203 -17.48 -11.58 -0.62
N GLY A 204 -16.74 -11.54 -1.73
CA GLY A 204 -16.68 -12.60 -2.74
C GLY A 204 -15.46 -13.48 -2.58
N ASP A 205 -15.50 -14.67 -3.19
CA ASP A 205 -14.41 -15.63 -3.10
C ASP A 205 -13.25 -15.31 -4.07
N LYS A 206 -12.19 -16.14 -4.01
CA LYS A 206 -10.98 -15.96 -4.83
C LYS A 206 -11.27 -16.01 -6.33
N THR A 207 -12.28 -16.75 -6.75
CA THR A 207 -12.72 -16.93 -8.13
C THR A 207 -13.26 -15.62 -8.68
N GLU A 208 -14.16 -14.96 -7.96
CA GLU A 208 -14.70 -13.65 -8.35
C GLU A 208 -13.62 -12.59 -8.36
N ALA A 209 -12.75 -12.57 -7.33
CA ALA A 209 -11.60 -11.68 -7.28
C ALA A 209 -10.67 -11.86 -8.50
N THR A 210 -10.41 -13.11 -8.89
CA THR A 210 -9.59 -13.46 -10.05
C THR A 210 -10.26 -13.02 -11.36
N LYS A 211 -11.59 -13.12 -11.45
CA LYS A 211 -12.35 -12.61 -12.60
C LYS A 211 -12.19 -11.09 -12.73
N ILE A 212 -12.40 -10.35 -11.64
CA ILE A 212 -12.24 -8.88 -11.61
C ILE A 212 -10.82 -8.49 -12.03
N LEU A 213 -9.80 -9.16 -11.50
CA LEU A 213 -8.40 -8.93 -11.89
C LEU A 213 -8.18 -9.15 -13.40
N ASN A 214 -8.66 -10.27 -13.95
CA ASN A 214 -8.48 -10.59 -15.36
C ASN A 214 -9.19 -9.59 -16.28
N ASP A 215 -10.38 -9.14 -15.90
CA ASP A 215 -11.12 -8.11 -16.62
C ASP A 215 -10.34 -6.79 -16.61
N ALA A 216 -9.81 -6.37 -15.46
CA ALA A 216 -9.02 -5.15 -15.34
C ALA A 216 -7.70 -5.20 -16.14
N LEU A 217 -7.02 -6.35 -16.15
CA LEU A 217 -5.83 -6.59 -16.99
C LEU A 217 -6.14 -6.52 -18.48
N LYS A 218 -7.31 -7.06 -18.89
CA LYS A 218 -7.75 -7.00 -20.29
C LYS A 218 -8.08 -5.57 -20.70
N GLN A 219 -8.79 -4.82 -19.86
CA GLN A 219 -9.15 -3.43 -20.10
C GLN A 219 -7.90 -2.56 -20.25
N TYR A 220 -6.89 -2.74 -19.40
CA TYR A 220 -5.62 -2.03 -19.51
C TYR A 220 -4.92 -2.26 -20.86
N LYS A 221 -4.90 -3.51 -21.35
CA LYS A 221 -4.28 -3.85 -22.65
C LYS A 221 -5.00 -3.23 -23.84
N VAL A 222 -6.31 -3.05 -23.77
CA VAL A 222 -7.10 -2.49 -24.90
C VAL A 222 -6.89 -0.99 -25.06
N GLN A 223 -6.59 -0.27 -23.98
CA GLN A 223 -6.41 1.18 -24.01
C GLN A 223 -4.96 1.63 -24.28
N ARG A 224 -4.01 0.69 -24.43
CA ARG A 224 -2.59 0.98 -24.62
C ARG A 224 -2.16 0.90 -26.09
#